data_AF-A0A229R730-F1
#
_entry.id   AF-A0A229R730-F1
#
_cell.length_a   1.000
_cell.length_b   1.000
_cell.length_c   1.000
_cell.angle_alpha   90.00
_cell.angle_beta   90.00
_cell.angle_gamma   90.00
#
_symmetry.space_group_name_H-M   'P 1'
#
loop_
_entity.id
_entity.type
_entity.pdbx_description
1 polymer ?
#
loop_
_entity_poly.entity_id
_entity_poly.type
_entity_poly.pdbx_seq_one_letter_code
_entity_poly.pdbx_strand_id
1 'polypeptide(L)'
;GGDAVVVADGAGRVRGTSAAETAAISVETKAKISAAKAAEVARGQLSKVDSVVAPQLVVLAGNSPKLAYEVVVKGTKAAAPSNLHVFVDGATGAVLDTRDDVKMSNIPAATQNTSGGVSTLGAGNSYYVGNVTIDTTNSGGTYSMRDPGRPNISCKPQNGAVYSGPDDNWGNGSGTNLETACVDTLFGVQTEWKMLGEWLGRNGINGSGGGFPSSVGLNQVNAYWDGSSTTFGHSQDNQRQATSMDVVAHEFGHAIFQTTPGGAGSGNENGGLNESTGDIFGAITEHYANNAKDTPDYEVGEGVNLVGQGPIRYMYQPSKISGNPNCYSSSIPSTEVHAAAGPQNHWFYLLAEGTAPAG
;
A
#
# COMPACT_ATOMS: atom_id res chain seq x y z
N GLY A 1 16.07 2.63 -5.13
CA GLY A 1 15.92 4.10 -5.10
C GLY A 1 16.32 4.73 -6.42
N GLY A 2 15.35 5.25 -7.17
CA GLY A 2 15.44 5.59 -8.61
C GLY A 2 16.12 6.90 -9.00
N ASP A 3 17.13 7.39 -8.28
CA ASP A 3 17.87 8.59 -8.71
C ASP A 3 19.10 8.27 -9.58
N ALA A 4 19.60 7.04 -9.50
CA ALA A 4 20.62 6.52 -10.40
C ALA A 4 20.53 5.00 -10.59
N VAL A 5 20.64 4.54 -11.84
CA VAL A 5 20.86 3.15 -12.24
C VAL A 5 22.32 2.99 -12.60
N VAL A 6 23.03 2.12 -11.88
CA VAL A 6 24.40 1.72 -12.22
C VAL A 6 24.38 0.29 -12.74
N VAL A 7 24.74 0.11 -14.00
CA VAL A 7 24.96 -1.21 -14.60
C VAL A 7 26.41 -1.58 -14.36
N ALA A 8 26.67 -2.70 -13.70
CA ALA A 8 28.02 -3.26 -13.52
C ALA A 8 28.09 -4.71 -14.04
N ASP A 9 29.28 -5.15 -14.45
CA ASP A 9 29.52 -6.55 -14.78
C ASP A 9 29.71 -7.43 -13.53
N GLY A 10 29.77 -8.75 -13.72
CA GLY A 10 29.97 -9.72 -12.62
C GLY A 10 31.32 -9.62 -11.89
N ALA A 11 32.21 -8.69 -12.30
CA ALA A 11 33.45 -8.35 -11.59
C ALA A 11 33.37 -6.97 -10.91
N GLY A 12 32.18 -6.36 -10.86
CA GLY A 12 31.93 -5.06 -10.24
C GLY A 12 32.38 -3.86 -11.07
N ARG A 13 32.74 -4.03 -12.36
CA ARG A 13 33.11 -2.89 -13.21
C ARG A 13 31.86 -2.21 -13.75
N VAL A 14 31.75 -0.90 -13.52
CA VAL A 14 30.65 -0.09 -14.04
C VAL A 14 30.69 -0.03 -15.57
N ARG A 15 29.59 -0.45 -16.20
CA ARG A 15 29.35 -0.48 -17.64
C ARG A 15 28.43 0.63 -18.13
N GLY A 16 27.62 1.19 -17.25
CA GLY A 16 26.77 2.33 -17.56
C GLY A 16 26.18 2.93 -16.30
N THR A 17 25.89 4.23 -16.36
CA THR A 17 25.18 4.94 -15.31
C THR A 17 24.10 5.80 -15.96
N SER A 18 22.88 5.76 -15.44
CA SER A 18 21.81 6.70 -15.78
C SER A 18 21.34 7.33 -14.49
N ALA A 19 21.32 8.66 -14.40
CA ALA A 19 20.88 9.36 -13.19
C ALA A 19 19.97 10.53 -13.55
N ALA A 20 18.97 10.79 -12.70
CA ALA A 20 18.04 11.91 -12.87
C ALA A 20 18.75 13.26 -12.65
N GLU A 21 19.75 13.31 -11.78
CA GLU A 21 20.63 14.47 -11.54
C GLU A 21 22.09 14.09 -11.79
N THR A 22 22.78 14.84 -12.65
CA THR A 22 24.21 14.63 -12.99
C THR A 22 25.14 15.66 -12.36
N ALA A 23 24.61 16.60 -11.58
CA ALA A 23 25.40 17.61 -10.90
C ALA A 23 26.13 17.01 -9.69
N ALA A 24 27.43 17.28 -9.58
CA ALA A 24 28.21 16.86 -8.41
C ALA A 24 27.69 17.56 -7.15
N ILE A 25 27.29 16.78 -6.14
CA ILE A 25 26.87 17.31 -4.84
C ILE A 25 28.10 17.88 -4.11
N SER A 26 28.15 19.22 -4.00
CA SER A 26 29.21 19.94 -3.29
C SER A 26 28.63 20.58 -2.03
N VAL A 27 28.73 19.87 -0.91
CA VAL A 27 28.31 20.34 0.42
C VAL A 27 29.48 20.25 1.40
N GLU A 28 29.52 21.16 2.38
CA GLU A 28 30.46 21.03 3.50
C GLU A 28 30.20 19.69 4.23
N THR A 29 31.22 19.06 4.80
CA THR A 29 31.09 17.79 5.55
C THR A 29 31.03 17.99 7.07
N LYS A 30 31.15 19.24 7.55
CA LYS A 30 31.13 19.59 8.96
C LYS A 30 30.01 20.60 9.24
N ALA A 31 29.07 20.21 10.08
CA ALA A 31 28.03 21.12 10.54
C ALA A 31 28.61 22.24 11.41
N LYS A 32 28.06 23.45 11.28
CA LYS A 32 28.34 24.62 12.11
C LYS A 32 27.50 24.62 13.39
N ILE A 33 26.35 23.95 13.38
CA ILE A 33 25.53 23.72 14.57
C ILE A 33 25.84 22.35 15.21
N SER A 34 25.60 22.25 16.51
CA SER A 34 25.73 20.98 17.24
C SER A 34 24.52 20.07 17.01
N ALA A 35 24.72 18.75 17.13
CA ALA A 35 23.63 17.77 17.15
C ALA A 35 22.59 18.10 18.25
N ALA A 36 23.04 18.58 19.42
CA ALA A 36 22.15 19.02 20.50
C ALA A 36 21.24 20.18 20.07
N LYS A 37 21.76 21.14 19.29
CA LYS A 37 20.96 22.25 18.76
C LYS A 37 19.93 21.76 17.73
N ALA A 38 20.32 20.84 16.84
CA ALA A 38 19.38 20.22 15.91
C ALA A 38 18.26 19.47 16.64
N ALA A 39 18.59 18.75 17.71
CA ALA A 39 17.59 18.06 18.53
C ALA A 39 16.66 19.01 19.29
N GLU A 40 17.10 20.22 19.64
CA GLU A 40 16.24 21.26 20.21
C GLU A 40 15.24 21.79 19.16
N VAL A 41 15.73 22.09 17.95
CA VAL A 41 14.90 22.56 16.82
C VAL A 41 13.84 21.52 16.46
N ALA A 42 14.22 20.24 16.39
CA ALA A 42 13.31 19.15 16.07
C ALA A 42 12.23 18.93 17.13
N ARG A 43 12.57 19.05 18.43
CA ARG A 43 11.58 18.97 19.53
C ARG A 43 10.47 20.02 19.39
N GLY A 44 10.82 21.22 18.91
CA GLY A 44 9.87 22.31 18.69
C GLY A 44 8.82 22.04 17.61
N GLN A 45 8.93 20.95 16.84
CA GLN A 45 7.98 20.59 15.79
C GLN A 45 6.74 19.82 16.30
N LEU A 46 6.76 19.34 17.55
CA LEU A 46 5.64 18.59 18.15
C LEU A 46 5.03 19.35 19.33
N SER A 47 3.72 19.19 19.53
CA SER A 47 3.00 19.74 20.69
C SER A 47 3.30 18.99 21.99
N LYS A 48 3.65 17.70 21.89
CA LYS A 48 4.13 16.88 22.99
C LYS A 48 5.25 16.00 22.48
N VAL A 49 6.34 15.88 23.23
CA VAL A 49 7.48 15.02 22.91
C VAL A 49 7.59 13.92 23.96
N ASP A 50 7.56 12.68 23.52
CA ASP A 50 7.76 11.51 24.38
C ASP A 50 9.23 11.06 24.36
N SER A 51 9.88 11.06 23.19
CA SER A 51 11.32 10.75 23.07
C SER A 51 11.96 11.36 21.81
N VAL A 52 13.29 11.43 21.80
CA VAL A 52 14.11 11.92 20.67
C VAL A 52 15.25 10.96 20.43
N VAL A 53 15.39 10.50 19.19
CA VAL A 53 16.50 9.64 18.75
C VAL A 53 17.76 10.50 18.56
N ALA A 54 18.93 9.88 18.72
CA ALA A 54 20.21 10.55 18.50
C ALA A 54 20.28 11.14 17.07
N PRO A 55 20.55 12.46 16.91
CA PRO A 55 20.69 13.09 15.60
C PRO A 55 21.77 12.45 14.74
N GLN A 56 21.47 12.22 13.46
CA GLN A 56 22.43 11.72 12.47
C GLN A 56 22.77 12.82 11.48
N LEU A 57 24.05 12.96 11.11
CA LEU A 57 24.47 13.90 10.08
C LEU A 57 24.26 13.25 8.71
N VAL A 58 23.49 13.91 7.85
CA VAL A 58 23.06 13.42 6.54
C VAL A 58 23.28 14.46 5.46
N VAL A 59 23.24 14.04 4.19
CA VAL A 59 23.16 14.93 3.04
C VAL A 59 21.76 14.81 2.45
N LEU A 60 20.99 15.90 2.50
CA LEU A 60 19.70 15.97 1.83
C LEU A 60 19.96 16.23 0.35
N ALA A 61 19.84 15.19 -0.48
CA ALA A 61 20.09 15.23 -1.92
C ALA A 61 18.80 15.60 -2.67
N GLY A 62 18.84 16.72 -3.38
CA GLY A 62 17.79 17.23 -4.27
C GLY A 62 18.33 18.46 -5.00
N ASN A 63 17.49 19.25 -5.67
CA ASN A 63 17.87 20.40 -6.51
C ASN A 63 18.83 21.43 -5.84
N SER A 64 18.92 21.45 -4.50
CA SER A 64 19.88 22.24 -3.75
C SER A 64 20.39 21.44 -2.55
N PRO A 65 21.42 20.59 -2.75
CA PRO A 65 21.89 19.70 -1.70
C PRO A 65 22.38 20.45 -0.47
N LYS A 66 22.10 19.91 0.71
CA LYS A 66 22.50 20.50 2.00
C LYS A 66 23.02 19.44 2.94
N LEU A 67 24.06 19.80 3.71
CA LEU A 67 24.41 19.05 4.91
C LEU A 67 23.36 19.36 5.99
N ALA A 68 22.74 18.33 6.54
CA ALA A 68 21.68 18.44 7.53
C ALA A 68 21.87 17.44 8.68
N TYR A 69 21.21 17.68 9.80
CA TYR A 69 20.95 16.65 10.79
C TYR A 69 19.55 16.09 10.56
N GLU A 70 19.44 14.78 10.43
CA GLU A 70 18.16 14.08 10.61
C GLU A 70 17.95 13.82 12.10
N VAL A 71 16.80 14.24 12.61
CA VAL A 71 16.38 13.98 13.99
C VAL A 71 15.00 13.36 13.98
N VAL A 72 14.87 12.17 14.58
CA VAL A 72 13.57 11.51 14.76
C VAL A 72 13.01 11.85 16.14
N VAL A 73 11.82 12.44 16.16
CA VAL A 73 11.10 12.87 17.37
C VAL A 73 9.79 12.10 17.47
N LYS A 74 9.62 11.36 18.56
CA LYS A 74 8.37 10.64 18.87
C LYS A 74 7.54 11.45 19.84
N GLY A 75 6.24 11.55 19.58
CA GLY A 75 5.33 12.28 20.45
C GLY A 75 3.94 12.43 19.89
N THR A 76 3.37 13.63 20.07
CA THR A 76 2.02 13.97 19.58
C THR A 76 2.09 15.29 18.82
N LYS A 77 1.53 15.30 17.61
CA LYS A 77 1.29 16.50 16.80
C LYS A 77 -0.21 16.80 16.84
N ALA A 78 -0.59 17.92 17.45
CA ALA A 78 -1.97 18.22 17.82
C ALA A 78 -2.60 17.09 18.68
N ALA A 79 -3.51 16.30 18.14
CA ALA A 79 -4.18 15.19 18.84
C ALA A 79 -3.72 13.80 18.38
N ALA A 80 -2.78 13.73 17.42
CA ALA A 80 -2.38 12.47 16.80
C ALA A 80 -0.97 12.03 17.25
N PRO A 81 -0.72 10.72 17.41
CA PRO A 81 0.63 10.18 17.52
C PRO A 81 1.50 10.64 16.34
N SER A 82 2.80 10.82 16.58
CA SER A 82 3.76 11.27 15.57
C SER A 82 5.11 10.60 15.77
N ASN A 83 5.73 10.19 14.67
CA ASN A 83 7.13 9.74 14.59
C ASN A 83 7.80 10.57 13.49
N LEU A 84 8.18 11.79 13.86
CA LEU A 84 8.56 12.84 12.93
C LEU A 84 10.08 12.87 12.70
N HIS A 85 10.49 12.64 11.47
CA HIS A 85 11.82 12.95 10.97
C HIS A 85 11.88 14.45 10.64
N VAL A 86 12.85 15.15 11.22
CA VAL A 86 13.11 16.57 10.98
C VAL A 86 14.52 16.72 10.44
N PHE A 87 14.66 17.31 9.25
CA PHE A 87 15.93 17.60 8.62
C PHE A 87 16.33 19.04 8.92
N VAL A 88 17.34 19.23 9.76
CA VAL A 88 17.79 20.55 10.24
C VAL A 88 19.09 20.95 9.54
N ASP A 89 19.12 22.10 8.88
CA ASP A 89 20.28 22.64 8.18
C ASP A 89 21.51 22.70 9.11
N GLY A 90 22.58 22.02 8.71
CA GLY A 90 23.81 21.89 9.50
C GLY A 90 24.58 23.20 9.67
N ALA A 91 24.31 24.23 8.87
CA ALA A 91 24.95 25.53 8.96
C ALA A 91 24.12 26.55 9.77
N THR A 92 22.80 26.54 9.61
CA THR A 92 21.91 27.61 10.11
C THR A 92 20.96 27.15 11.22
N GLY A 93 20.66 25.86 11.30
CA GLY A 93 19.62 25.33 12.20
C GLY A 93 18.19 25.53 11.71
N ALA A 94 17.98 25.97 10.47
CA ALA A 94 16.66 26.02 9.86
C ALA A 94 16.12 24.60 9.60
N VAL A 95 14.81 24.40 9.71
CA VAL A 95 14.16 23.17 9.26
C VAL A 95 14.10 23.19 7.73
N LEU A 96 14.79 22.25 7.09
CA LEU A 96 14.84 22.09 5.63
C LEU A 96 13.66 21.27 5.12
N ASP A 97 13.32 20.21 5.86
CA ASP A 97 12.23 19.30 5.51
C ASP A 97 11.74 18.54 6.75
N THR A 98 10.53 17.99 6.67
CA THR A 98 9.98 17.09 7.68
C THR A 98 9.22 15.94 7.05
N ARG A 99 9.38 14.74 7.58
CA ARG A 99 8.64 13.54 7.19
C ARG A 99 8.10 12.86 8.44
N ASP A 100 6.79 12.76 8.58
CA ASP A 100 6.18 11.93 9.62
C ASP A 100 5.97 10.51 9.08
N ASP A 101 6.38 9.50 9.84
CA ASP A 101 6.01 8.10 9.56
C ASP A 101 4.55 7.83 9.94
N VAL A 102 3.99 8.58 10.88
CA VAL A 102 2.56 8.52 11.18
C VAL A 102 1.82 9.38 10.15
N LYS A 103 1.28 8.72 9.13
CA LYS A 103 0.43 9.35 8.11
C LYS A 103 -1.01 9.44 8.62
N MET A 104 -1.33 10.54 9.28
CA MET A 104 -2.73 10.90 9.51
C MET A 104 -3.32 11.46 8.23
N SER A 105 -4.50 10.95 7.88
CA SER A 105 -5.32 11.45 6.79
C SER A 105 -5.60 12.94 6.99
N ASN A 106 -5.00 13.77 6.14
CA ASN A 106 -5.51 15.10 5.82
C ASN A 106 -6.45 15.03 4.61
N ILE A 107 -7.15 13.91 4.40
CA ILE A 107 -8.33 13.94 3.54
C ILE A 107 -9.31 14.87 4.24
N PRO A 108 -9.70 16.01 3.64
CA PRO A 108 -10.80 16.80 4.16
C PRO A 108 -11.94 15.82 4.41
N ALA A 109 -12.49 15.79 5.62
CA ALA A 109 -13.62 14.94 5.97
C ALA A 109 -14.54 14.84 4.76
N ALA A 110 -14.70 13.63 4.23
CA ALA A 110 -15.45 13.39 3.01
C ALA A 110 -16.70 14.25 3.07
N THR A 111 -16.90 15.08 2.04
CA THR A 111 -18.10 15.88 1.89
C THR A 111 -19.29 15.00 2.22
N GLN A 112 -20.10 15.45 3.19
CA GLN A 112 -21.35 14.83 3.58
C GLN A 112 -22.05 14.29 2.31
N ASN A 113 -22.14 12.97 2.19
CA ASN A 113 -22.88 12.37 1.11
C ASN A 113 -24.34 12.78 1.30
N THR A 114 -24.93 13.43 0.30
CA THR A 114 -26.28 14.00 0.32
C THR A 114 -27.39 12.94 0.36
N SER A 115 -27.08 11.71 0.73
CA SER A 115 -28.00 10.58 0.81
C SER A 115 -28.29 10.18 2.26
N GLY A 116 -28.60 11.15 3.13
CA GLY A 116 -29.33 10.94 4.41
C GLY A 116 -28.73 10.01 5.47
N GLY A 117 -27.65 9.28 5.17
CA GLY A 117 -26.97 8.36 6.06
C GLY A 117 -25.70 8.99 6.64
N VAL A 118 -25.39 8.62 7.87
CA VAL A 118 -24.23 9.14 8.62
C VAL A 118 -23.09 8.13 8.53
N SER A 119 -21.87 8.62 8.29
CA SER A 119 -20.65 7.83 8.40
C SER A 119 -20.41 7.40 9.83
N THR A 120 -20.24 6.09 10.02
CA THR A 120 -19.85 5.51 11.30
C THR A 120 -18.58 4.69 11.15
N LEU A 121 -17.82 4.57 12.25
CA LEU A 121 -16.64 3.71 12.32
C LEU A 121 -17.09 2.38 12.93
N GLY A 122 -17.48 1.45 12.06
CA GLY A 122 -17.93 0.12 12.46
C GLY A 122 -16.78 -0.71 13.03
N ALA A 123 -17.08 -1.49 14.06
CA ALA A 123 -16.12 -2.42 14.66
C ALA A 123 -16.06 -3.69 13.79
N GLY A 124 -14.92 -3.93 13.13
CA GLY A 124 -14.70 -5.10 12.28
C GLY A 124 -13.87 -6.16 12.98
N ASN A 125 -14.31 -7.41 12.92
CA ASN A 125 -13.54 -8.58 13.35
C ASN A 125 -12.95 -9.26 12.11
N SER A 126 -11.77 -8.81 11.68
CA SER A 126 -11.04 -9.35 10.51
C SER A 126 -10.39 -10.71 10.83
N TYR A 127 -10.36 -11.58 9.83
CA TYR A 127 -9.61 -12.84 9.91
C TYR A 127 -8.10 -12.59 9.81
N TYR A 128 -7.68 -11.74 8.88
CA TYR A 128 -6.27 -11.54 8.53
C TYR A 128 -5.56 -10.61 9.52
N VAL A 129 -6.14 -9.47 9.87
CA VAL A 129 -5.45 -8.40 10.63
C VAL A 129 -5.99 -8.17 12.03
N GLY A 130 -7.04 -8.90 12.43
CA GLY A 130 -7.62 -8.82 13.78
C GLY A 130 -8.70 -7.75 13.90
N ASN A 131 -8.76 -7.03 15.02
CA ASN A 131 -9.79 -6.01 15.20
C ASN A 131 -9.43 -4.72 14.45
N VAL A 132 -10.33 -4.26 13.59
CA VAL A 132 -10.17 -3.06 12.75
C VAL A 132 -11.41 -2.17 12.86
N THR A 133 -11.29 -0.94 12.35
CA THR A 133 -12.43 -0.07 12.10
C THR A 133 -12.65 0.07 10.61
N ILE A 134 -13.91 -0.03 10.17
CA ILE A 134 -14.30 0.15 8.77
C ILE A 134 -15.35 1.25 8.65
N ASP A 135 -15.27 2.06 7.60
CA ASP A 135 -16.28 3.09 7.32
C ASP A 135 -17.57 2.44 6.82
N THR A 136 -18.66 2.64 7.56
CA THR A 136 -20.00 2.10 7.27
C THR A 136 -21.06 3.20 7.30
N THR A 137 -22.26 2.89 6.81
CA THR A 137 -23.37 3.84 6.74
C THR A 137 -24.46 3.48 7.74
N ASN A 138 -24.86 4.41 8.61
CA ASN A 138 -26.08 4.34 9.40
C ASN A 138 -27.21 5.13 8.71
N SER A 139 -28.34 4.47 8.47
CA SER A 139 -29.58 5.10 8.02
C SER A 139 -30.74 4.69 8.92
N GLY A 140 -31.20 5.61 9.77
CA GLY A 140 -32.38 5.39 10.61
C GLY A 140 -32.23 4.26 11.64
N GLY A 141 -31.01 3.98 12.11
CA GLY A 141 -30.72 2.90 13.06
C GLY A 141 -30.35 1.56 12.41
N THR A 142 -30.37 1.49 11.08
CA THR A 142 -29.83 0.35 10.32
C THR A 142 -28.44 0.69 9.81
N TYR A 143 -27.45 -0.13 10.16
CA TYR A 143 -26.09 -0.02 9.65
C TYR A 143 -25.93 -0.88 8.41
N SER A 144 -25.03 -0.48 7.50
CA SER A 144 -24.70 -1.26 6.31
C SER A 144 -23.23 -1.15 5.94
N MET A 145 -22.68 -2.24 5.38
CA MET A 145 -21.31 -2.33 4.86
C MET A 145 -21.15 -1.57 3.52
N ARG A 146 -21.50 -0.29 3.56
CA ARG A 146 -21.35 0.71 2.51
C ARG A 146 -20.56 1.86 3.09
N ASP A 147 -19.47 2.21 2.42
CA ASP A 147 -18.67 3.37 2.77
C ASP A 147 -19.38 4.65 2.28
N PRO A 148 -19.72 5.60 3.16
CA PRO A 148 -20.39 6.83 2.77
C PRO A 148 -19.42 7.92 2.26
N GLY A 149 -18.14 7.83 2.60
CA GLY A 149 -17.09 8.77 2.20
C GLY A 149 -16.39 8.40 0.90
N ARG A 150 -16.48 7.14 0.47
CA ARG A 150 -15.90 6.61 -0.78
C ARG A 150 -17.01 6.06 -1.68
N PRO A 151 -17.54 6.85 -2.63
CA PRO A 151 -18.64 6.44 -3.49
C PRO A 151 -18.40 5.09 -4.16
N ASN A 152 -19.44 4.24 -4.17
CA ASN A 152 -19.46 2.88 -4.72
C ASN A 152 -18.61 1.82 -4.00
N ILE A 153 -17.93 2.14 -2.91
CA ILE A 153 -17.30 1.14 -2.04
C ILE A 153 -18.38 0.51 -1.13
N SER A 154 -18.60 -0.79 -1.28
CA SER A 154 -19.52 -1.58 -0.45
C SER A 154 -19.23 -3.07 -0.60
N CYS A 155 -19.63 -3.88 0.37
CA CYS A 155 -19.47 -5.32 0.31
C CYS A 155 -20.78 -6.08 0.55
N LYS A 156 -20.95 -7.20 -0.16
CA LYS A 156 -22.13 -8.08 -0.11
C LYS A 156 -21.73 -9.54 -0.31
N PRO A 157 -22.56 -10.53 0.07
CA PRO A 157 -22.38 -11.88 -0.44
C PRO A 157 -22.71 -11.92 -1.94
N GLN A 158 -22.10 -12.85 -2.68
CA GLN A 158 -22.24 -12.96 -4.15
C GLN A 158 -23.71 -12.96 -4.61
N ASN A 159 -24.58 -13.69 -3.88
CA ASN A 159 -26.00 -13.83 -4.16
C ASN A 159 -26.91 -13.10 -3.15
N GLY A 160 -26.56 -11.88 -2.75
CA GLY A 160 -27.39 -11.11 -1.81
C GLY A 160 -27.26 -9.60 -1.93
N ALA A 161 -27.85 -8.92 -0.94
CA ALA A 161 -27.76 -7.48 -0.76
C ALA A 161 -26.53 -7.10 0.08
N VAL A 162 -26.13 -5.83 0.04
CA VAL A 162 -25.12 -5.28 0.97
C VAL A 162 -25.48 -5.66 2.40
N TYR A 163 -24.50 -6.15 3.15
CA TYR A 163 -24.70 -6.52 4.55
C TYR A 163 -25.28 -5.33 5.32
N SER A 164 -26.33 -5.61 6.09
CA SER A 164 -26.99 -4.62 6.92
C SER A 164 -27.53 -5.25 8.20
N GLY A 165 -27.59 -4.46 9.27
CA GLY A 165 -27.91 -4.95 10.61
C GLY A 165 -28.34 -3.85 11.58
N PRO A 166 -28.81 -4.23 12.77
CA PRO A 166 -29.24 -3.30 13.81
C PRO A 166 -28.07 -2.66 14.58
N ASP A 167 -26.85 -3.15 14.41
CA ASP A 167 -25.64 -2.67 15.07
C ASP A 167 -24.47 -2.53 14.07
N ASP A 168 -23.39 -1.91 14.52
CA ASP A 168 -22.20 -1.60 13.72
C ASP A 168 -21.00 -2.48 14.11
N ASN A 169 -21.27 -3.73 14.50
CA ASN A 169 -20.24 -4.74 14.77
C ASN A 169 -20.33 -5.82 13.71
N TRP A 170 -19.24 -6.02 12.98
CA TRP A 170 -19.22 -6.85 11.78
C TRP A 170 -18.29 -8.04 11.94
N GLY A 171 -18.77 -9.21 11.55
CA GLY A 171 -17.98 -10.43 11.51
C GLY A 171 -17.68 -11.01 12.88
N ASN A 172 -17.04 -12.18 12.87
CA ASN A 172 -16.65 -12.91 14.07
C ASN A 172 -15.17 -13.35 14.05
N GLY A 173 -14.38 -12.86 13.09
CA GLY A 173 -12.97 -13.19 12.94
C GLY A 173 -12.70 -14.60 12.39
N SER A 174 -13.74 -15.35 11.97
CA SER A 174 -13.57 -16.66 11.33
C SER A 174 -13.36 -16.50 9.83
N GLY A 175 -12.38 -17.21 9.26
CA GLY A 175 -12.10 -17.18 7.82
C GLY A 175 -13.26 -17.69 6.97
N THR A 176 -14.14 -18.53 7.52
CA THR A 176 -15.31 -19.07 6.82
C THR A 176 -16.56 -18.19 6.92
N ASN A 177 -16.51 -17.09 7.68
CA ASN A 177 -17.64 -16.20 7.86
C ASN A 177 -17.62 -15.10 6.79
N LEU A 178 -18.68 -15.02 5.97
CA LEU A 178 -18.73 -14.06 4.86
C LEU A 178 -18.82 -12.60 5.31
N GLU A 179 -19.37 -12.32 6.49
CA GLU A 179 -19.37 -10.96 7.04
C GLU A 179 -17.95 -10.53 7.47
N THR A 180 -17.18 -11.46 8.04
CA THR A 180 -15.73 -11.30 8.31
C THR A 180 -14.96 -11.05 7.03
N ALA A 181 -15.25 -11.78 5.96
CA ALA A 181 -14.63 -11.54 4.66
C ALA A 181 -14.96 -10.15 4.11
N CYS A 182 -16.20 -9.67 4.29
CA CYS A 182 -16.53 -8.29 3.94
C CYS A 182 -15.84 -7.24 4.82
N VAL A 183 -15.53 -7.56 6.09
CA VAL A 183 -14.68 -6.70 6.92
C VAL A 183 -13.29 -6.60 6.32
N ASP A 184 -12.69 -7.74 5.97
CA ASP A 184 -11.37 -7.80 5.35
C ASP A 184 -11.34 -7.00 4.02
N THR A 185 -12.34 -7.21 3.16
CA THR A 185 -12.48 -6.51 1.88
C THR A 185 -12.63 -5.00 2.04
N LEU A 186 -13.52 -4.54 2.93
CA LEU A 186 -13.70 -3.10 3.14
C LEU A 186 -12.44 -2.48 3.74
N PHE A 187 -11.82 -3.14 4.71
CA PHE A 187 -10.58 -2.65 5.31
C PHE A 187 -9.46 -2.54 4.27
N GLY A 188 -9.27 -3.56 3.43
CA GLY A 188 -8.28 -3.54 2.35
C GLY A 188 -8.47 -2.37 1.38
N VAL A 189 -9.66 -2.25 0.76
CA VAL A 189 -9.89 -1.18 -0.23
C VAL A 189 -9.93 0.23 0.39
N GLN A 190 -10.41 0.37 1.62
CA GLN A 190 -10.40 1.68 2.31
C GLN A 190 -8.97 2.12 2.63
N THR A 191 -8.09 1.16 2.94
CA THR A 191 -6.67 1.36 3.17
C THR A 191 -5.94 1.72 1.88
N GLU A 192 -6.16 0.96 0.81
CA GLU A 192 -5.63 1.25 -0.52
C GLU A 192 -6.07 2.65 -1.01
N TRP A 193 -7.36 2.98 -0.88
CA TRP A 193 -7.87 4.32 -1.22
C TRP A 193 -7.11 5.42 -0.48
N LYS A 194 -6.86 5.23 0.83
CA LYS A 194 -6.13 6.19 1.66
C LYS A 194 -4.67 6.32 1.18
N MET A 195 -4.01 5.19 0.92
CA MET A 195 -2.66 5.13 0.37
C MET A 195 -2.56 5.86 -0.97
N LEU A 196 -3.47 5.59 -1.90
CA LEU A 196 -3.53 6.23 -3.22
C LEU A 196 -3.66 7.76 -3.10
N GLY A 197 -4.52 8.24 -2.21
CA GLY A 197 -4.70 9.67 -1.96
C GLY A 197 -3.46 10.32 -1.32
N GLU A 198 -2.88 9.68 -0.30
CA GLU A 198 -1.80 10.25 0.49
C GLU A 198 -0.42 10.17 -0.19
N TRP A 199 -0.12 9.05 -0.85
CA TRP A 199 1.18 8.83 -1.48
C TRP A 199 1.21 9.31 -2.92
N LEU A 200 0.12 9.13 -3.66
CA LEU A 200 0.09 9.37 -5.11
C LEU A 200 -0.79 10.58 -5.51
N GLY A 201 -1.52 11.19 -4.57
CA GLY A 201 -2.48 12.25 -4.88
C GLY A 201 -3.65 11.79 -5.76
N ARG A 202 -3.90 10.48 -5.85
CA ARG A 202 -4.93 9.91 -6.72
C ARG A 202 -6.31 10.06 -6.08
N ASN A 203 -7.29 10.48 -6.88
CA ASN A 203 -8.67 10.68 -6.43
C ASN A 203 -9.50 9.38 -6.56
N GLY A 204 -9.43 8.51 -5.56
CA GLY A 204 -10.15 7.23 -5.52
C GLY A 204 -9.63 6.16 -6.47
N ILE A 205 -10.24 4.97 -6.43
CA ILE A 205 -9.80 3.82 -7.24
C ILE A 205 -9.93 4.15 -8.74
N ASN A 206 -11.04 4.74 -9.17
CA ASN A 206 -11.29 5.06 -10.57
C ASN A 206 -10.60 6.37 -11.05
N GLY A 207 -9.83 7.03 -10.20
CA GLY A 207 -9.16 8.31 -10.50
C GLY A 207 -10.06 9.54 -10.59
N SER A 208 -11.37 9.39 -10.41
CA SER A 208 -12.40 10.43 -10.52
C SER A 208 -13.28 10.54 -9.26
N GLY A 209 -12.78 10.09 -8.11
CA GLY A 209 -13.45 10.18 -6.81
C GLY A 209 -14.44 9.06 -6.51
N GLY A 210 -14.38 7.95 -7.26
CA GLY A 210 -15.23 6.78 -7.06
C GLY A 210 -14.44 5.48 -6.95
N GLY A 211 -15.11 4.47 -6.39
CA GLY A 211 -14.63 3.09 -6.29
C GLY A 211 -15.57 2.12 -7.01
N PHE A 212 -15.47 0.85 -6.61
CA PHE A 212 -16.27 -0.23 -7.15
C PHE A 212 -16.77 -1.13 -6.01
N PRO A 213 -17.95 -1.76 -6.17
CA PRO A 213 -18.48 -2.66 -5.17
C PRO A 213 -17.71 -3.98 -5.17
N SER A 214 -17.80 -4.69 -4.06
CA SER A 214 -17.20 -6.01 -3.87
C SER A 214 -18.23 -7.06 -3.48
N SER A 215 -17.95 -8.31 -3.82
CA SER A 215 -18.70 -9.45 -3.33
C SER A 215 -17.84 -10.59 -2.80
N VAL A 216 -18.35 -11.32 -1.82
CA VAL A 216 -17.66 -12.46 -1.18
C VAL A 216 -18.50 -13.73 -1.23
N GLY A 217 -17.89 -14.88 -0.99
CA GLY A 217 -18.59 -16.17 -0.99
C GLY A 217 -18.73 -16.79 -2.39
N LEU A 218 -17.86 -16.41 -3.33
CA LEU A 218 -17.73 -17.13 -4.59
C LEU A 218 -17.32 -18.59 -4.31
N ASN A 219 -18.07 -19.53 -4.86
CA ASN A 219 -17.80 -20.97 -4.71
C ASN A 219 -16.68 -21.44 -5.65
N GLN A 220 -15.54 -20.77 -5.61
CA GLN A 220 -14.34 -21.06 -6.39
C GLN A 220 -13.09 -20.71 -5.58
N VAL A 221 -12.00 -21.40 -5.89
CA VAL A 221 -10.66 -21.08 -5.38
C VAL A 221 -10.08 -19.96 -6.23
N ASN A 222 -10.62 -18.75 -6.06
CA ASN A 222 -10.26 -17.59 -6.87
C ASN A 222 -10.66 -16.26 -6.23
N ALA A 223 -10.06 -15.18 -6.73
CA ALA A 223 -10.55 -13.81 -6.65
C ALA A 223 -10.46 -13.19 -8.06
N TYR A 224 -11.32 -12.21 -8.37
CA TYR A 224 -11.23 -11.52 -9.66
C TYR A 224 -11.87 -10.14 -9.66
N TRP A 225 -11.39 -9.30 -10.59
CA TRP A 225 -12.02 -8.10 -11.11
C TRP A 225 -12.72 -8.39 -12.46
N ASP A 226 -13.97 -7.95 -12.62
CA ASP A 226 -14.77 -8.19 -13.85
C ASP A 226 -14.95 -6.97 -14.77
N GLY A 227 -14.27 -5.86 -14.47
CA GLY A 227 -14.46 -4.59 -15.16
C GLY A 227 -15.45 -3.64 -14.46
N SER A 228 -16.17 -4.11 -13.44
CA SER A 228 -17.18 -3.34 -12.72
C SER A 228 -17.26 -3.62 -11.22
N SER A 229 -16.76 -4.76 -10.74
CA SER A 229 -16.75 -5.16 -9.34
C SER A 229 -15.63 -6.16 -9.04
N THR A 230 -15.25 -6.27 -7.76
CA THR A 230 -14.34 -7.32 -7.28
C THR A 230 -15.15 -8.46 -6.65
N THR A 231 -14.74 -9.70 -6.86
CA THR A 231 -15.41 -10.89 -6.31
C THR A 231 -14.39 -11.85 -5.72
N PHE A 232 -14.61 -12.24 -4.47
CA PHE A 232 -13.69 -13.08 -3.69
C PHE A 232 -14.32 -14.42 -3.34
N GLY A 233 -13.57 -15.49 -3.59
CA GLY A 233 -13.92 -16.87 -3.25
C GLY A 233 -13.22 -17.35 -1.99
N HIS A 234 -12.72 -18.59 -2.02
CA HIS A 234 -12.18 -19.25 -0.84
C HIS A 234 -10.84 -19.94 -1.11
N SER A 235 -10.10 -20.25 -0.05
CA SER A 235 -8.92 -21.12 -0.13
C SER A 235 -9.31 -22.55 -0.52
N GLN A 236 -8.38 -23.31 -1.10
CA GLN A 236 -8.58 -24.70 -1.53
C GLN A 236 -9.03 -25.63 -0.39
N ASP A 237 -8.62 -25.37 0.85
CA ASP A 237 -9.00 -26.10 2.05
C ASP A 237 -10.35 -25.66 2.66
N ASN A 238 -11.01 -24.66 2.04
CA ASN A 238 -12.26 -24.04 2.48
C ASN A 238 -12.20 -23.44 3.90
N GLN A 239 -11.02 -23.12 4.42
CA GLN A 239 -10.88 -22.58 5.78
C GLN A 239 -10.95 -21.05 5.84
N ARG A 240 -10.77 -20.36 4.71
CA ARG A 240 -10.82 -18.89 4.66
C ARG A 240 -11.31 -18.36 3.31
N GLN A 241 -11.86 -17.14 3.32
CA GLN A 241 -12.13 -16.38 2.08
C GLN A 241 -10.85 -15.77 1.53
N ALA A 242 -10.78 -15.58 0.22
CA ALA A 242 -9.63 -14.98 -0.48
C ALA A 242 -9.63 -13.45 -0.36
N THR A 243 -9.62 -12.94 0.88
CA THR A 243 -9.76 -11.52 1.21
C THR A 243 -8.59 -11.00 2.04
N SER A 244 -7.38 -11.57 1.87
CA SER A 244 -6.16 -10.97 2.45
C SER A 244 -5.91 -9.58 1.86
N MET A 245 -5.15 -8.74 2.55
CA MET A 245 -5.02 -7.32 2.18
C MET A 245 -4.40 -7.15 0.80
N ASP A 246 -3.31 -7.85 0.54
CA ASP A 246 -2.67 -7.95 -0.78
C ASP A 246 -3.65 -8.37 -1.89
N VAL A 247 -4.46 -9.43 -1.68
CA VAL A 247 -5.40 -9.95 -2.68
C VAL A 247 -6.51 -8.95 -2.93
N VAL A 248 -7.05 -8.31 -1.89
CA VAL A 248 -8.07 -7.27 -2.04
C VAL A 248 -7.50 -6.10 -2.87
N ALA A 249 -6.33 -5.59 -2.49
CA ALA A 249 -5.68 -4.51 -3.21
C ALA A 249 -5.21 -4.93 -4.62
N HIS A 250 -4.88 -6.20 -4.86
CA HIS A 250 -4.57 -6.74 -6.18
C HIS A 250 -5.78 -6.60 -7.13
N GLU A 251 -6.97 -7.01 -6.68
CA GLU A 251 -8.18 -6.93 -7.50
C GLU A 251 -8.58 -5.47 -7.80
N PHE A 252 -8.38 -4.56 -6.85
CA PHE A 252 -8.57 -3.13 -7.08
C PHE A 252 -7.43 -2.50 -7.91
N GLY A 253 -6.24 -3.09 -7.88
CA GLY A 253 -5.12 -2.79 -8.77
C GLY A 253 -5.47 -3.00 -10.24
N HIS A 254 -6.23 -4.06 -10.58
CA HIS A 254 -6.79 -4.22 -11.92
C HIS A 254 -7.73 -3.07 -12.32
N ALA A 255 -8.58 -2.63 -11.39
CA ALA A 255 -9.46 -1.49 -11.64
C ALA A 255 -8.66 -0.19 -11.84
N ILE A 256 -7.57 0.01 -11.10
CA ILE A 256 -6.67 1.15 -11.27
C ILE A 256 -5.97 1.10 -12.62
N PHE A 257 -5.46 -0.07 -13.02
CA PHE A 257 -4.85 -0.29 -14.32
C PHE A 257 -5.84 0.06 -15.44
N GLN A 258 -7.06 -0.47 -15.39
CA GLN A 258 -8.11 -0.21 -16.38
C GLN A 258 -8.56 1.26 -16.44
N THR A 259 -8.62 1.95 -15.30
CA THR A 259 -9.13 3.33 -15.21
C THR A 259 -8.04 4.39 -15.34
N THR A 260 -6.80 3.98 -15.61
CA THR A 260 -5.67 4.89 -15.85
C THR A 260 -5.30 4.87 -17.33
N PRO A 261 -5.00 6.02 -17.96
CA PRO A 261 -4.52 6.06 -19.33
C PRO A 261 -3.31 5.13 -19.51
N GLY A 262 -3.35 4.25 -20.52
CA GLY A 262 -2.29 3.27 -20.80
C GLY A 262 -2.61 1.84 -20.38
N GLY A 263 -3.65 1.59 -19.57
CA GLY A 263 -4.07 0.21 -19.23
C GLY A 263 -4.83 -0.53 -20.34
N ALA A 264 -5.18 0.16 -21.42
CA ALA A 264 -5.82 -0.46 -22.58
C ALA A 264 -4.75 -1.10 -23.48
N GLY A 265 -4.73 -2.43 -23.55
CA GLY A 265 -3.85 -3.20 -24.42
C GLY A 265 -4.36 -4.61 -24.61
N SER A 266 -3.65 -5.40 -25.43
CA SER A 266 -4.01 -6.79 -25.73
C SER A 266 -2.79 -7.69 -25.64
N GLY A 267 -3.05 -9.00 -25.53
CA GLY A 267 -2.00 -10.01 -25.43
C GLY A 267 -1.40 -10.13 -24.03
N ASN A 268 -0.52 -11.12 -23.88
CA ASN A 268 -0.10 -11.54 -22.55
C ASN A 268 0.93 -10.62 -21.92
N GLU A 269 1.66 -9.82 -22.69
CA GLU A 269 2.55 -8.81 -22.13
C GLU A 269 1.75 -7.73 -21.40
N ASN A 270 0.70 -7.18 -22.03
CA ASN A 270 -0.19 -6.24 -21.36
C ASN A 270 -0.93 -6.88 -20.18
N GLY A 271 -1.34 -8.15 -20.32
CA GLY A 271 -1.91 -8.93 -19.22
C GLY A 271 -0.94 -9.07 -18.05
N GLY A 272 0.34 -9.37 -18.31
CA GLY A 272 1.37 -9.45 -17.29
C GLY A 272 1.65 -8.11 -16.60
N LEU A 273 1.60 -6.99 -17.32
CA LEU A 273 1.68 -5.65 -16.71
C LEU A 273 0.47 -5.39 -15.80
N ASN A 274 -0.73 -5.85 -16.19
CA ASN A 274 -1.95 -5.72 -15.38
C ASN A 274 -1.86 -6.56 -14.09
N GLU A 275 -1.47 -7.83 -14.20
CA GLU A 275 -1.21 -8.72 -13.05
C GLU A 275 -0.13 -8.15 -12.12
N SER A 276 0.98 -7.68 -12.68
CA SER A 276 2.05 -7.05 -11.90
C SER A 276 1.59 -5.77 -11.21
N THR A 277 0.70 -5.00 -11.85
CA THR A 277 0.11 -3.80 -11.23
C THR A 277 -0.72 -4.19 -10.00
N GLY A 278 -1.50 -5.26 -10.09
CA GLY A 278 -2.21 -5.83 -8.93
C GLY A 278 -1.24 -6.22 -7.81
N ASP A 279 -0.20 -6.99 -8.11
CA ASP A 279 0.80 -7.41 -7.11
C ASP A 279 1.52 -6.23 -6.45
N ILE A 280 1.89 -5.22 -7.23
CA ILE A 280 2.51 -4.00 -6.72
C ILE A 280 1.56 -3.25 -5.78
N PHE A 281 0.29 -3.09 -6.16
CA PHE A 281 -0.70 -2.43 -5.30
C PHE A 281 -1.01 -3.24 -4.05
N GLY A 282 -0.99 -4.56 -4.12
CA GLY A 282 -1.02 -5.46 -2.97
C GLY A 282 0.09 -5.14 -1.98
N ALA A 283 1.35 -5.31 -2.41
CA ALA A 283 2.52 -5.12 -1.57
C ALA A 283 2.59 -3.70 -0.97
N ILE A 284 2.36 -2.64 -1.76
CA ILE A 284 2.46 -1.27 -1.23
C ILE A 284 1.29 -0.91 -0.31
N THR A 285 0.12 -1.55 -0.46
CA THR A 285 -1.01 -1.35 0.47
C THR A 285 -0.70 -1.98 1.82
N GLU A 286 -0.08 -3.16 1.84
CA GLU A 286 0.40 -3.77 3.08
C GLU A 286 1.48 -2.92 3.74
N HIS A 287 2.47 -2.44 2.98
CA HIS A 287 3.51 -1.54 3.49
C HIS A 287 2.93 -0.23 4.03
N TYR A 288 1.88 0.28 3.40
CA TYR A 288 1.16 1.45 3.90
C TYR A 288 0.43 1.16 5.20
N ALA A 289 -0.24 0.00 5.30
CA ALA A 289 -0.97 -0.41 6.49
C ALA A 289 -0.04 -0.74 7.67
N ASN A 290 1.10 -1.35 7.37
CA ASN A 290 2.13 -1.79 8.31
C ASN A 290 1.54 -2.54 9.51
N ASN A 291 0.67 -3.52 9.23
CA ASN A 291 0.00 -4.30 10.26
C ASN A 291 1.01 -5.23 10.97
N ALA A 292 0.79 -5.44 12.27
CA ALA A 292 1.66 -6.33 13.04
C ALA A 292 1.38 -7.83 12.82
N LYS A 293 0.16 -8.16 12.39
CA LYS A 293 -0.27 -9.54 12.15
C LYS A 293 -0.04 -9.99 10.71
N ASP A 294 -0.27 -9.07 9.79
CA ASP A 294 -0.01 -9.19 8.37
C ASP A 294 1.15 -8.26 8.05
N THR A 295 2.37 -8.76 8.28
CA THR A 295 3.56 -7.93 8.19
C THR A 295 3.88 -7.67 6.72
N PRO A 296 4.19 -6.42 6.34
CA PRO A 296 4.42 -6.11 4.93
C PRO A 296 5.56 -6.92 4.35
N ASP A 297 5.32 -7.50 3.18
CA ASP A 297 6.34 -8.23 2.44
C ASP A 297 6.13 -8.13 0.91
N TYR A 298 6.80 -8.99 0.17
CA TYR A 298 6.81 -9.03 -1.30
C TYR A 298 6.43 -10.43 -1.81
N GLU A 299 5.73 -11.18 -0.98
CA GLU A 299 5.03 -12.41 -1.29
C GLU A 299 3.59 -12.04 -1.63
N VAL A 300 2.94 -12.85 -2.48
CA VAL A 300 1.56 -12.58 -2.90
C VAL A 300 0.73 -13.80 -2.56
N GLY A 301 -0.38 -13.59 -1.87
CA GLY A 301 -1.36 -14.59 -1.47
C GLY A 301 -0.88 -15.51 -0.36
N GLU A 302 0.13 -15.11 0.41
CA GLU A 302 0.70 -15.84 1.54
C GLU A 302 -0.29 -16.01 2.68
N GLY A 303 -1.04 -14.97 3.04
CA GLY A 303 -2.05 -15.00 4.09
C GLY A 303 -3.23 -15.92 3.75
N VAL A 304 -3.75 -15.83 2.53
CA VAL A 304 -4.85 -16.70 2.06
C VAL A 304 -4.37 -18.13 1.82
N ASN A 305 -3.11 -18.32 1.42
CA ASN A 305 -2.56 -19.62 1.01
C ASN A 305 -3.51 -20.34 0.04
N LEU A 306 -3.84 -19.63 -1.07
CA LEU A 306 -5.02 -19.90 -1.90
C LEU A 306 -5.14 -21.37 -2.32
N VAL A 307 -4.02 -21.99 -2.70
CA VAL A 307 -3.95 -23.39 -3.17
C VAL A 307 -3.22 -24.34 -2.21
N GLY A 308 -2.92 -23.89 -0.98
CA GLY A 308 -2.26 -24.71 0.04
C GLY A 308 -0.74 -24.87 -0.13
N GLN A 309 -0.09 -24.05 -0.95
CA GLN A 309 1.35 -24.12 -1.25
C GLN A 309 2.15 -22.90 -0.77
N GLY A 310 1.55 -22.06 0.07
CA GLY A 310 2.09 -20.77 0.50
C GLY A 310 1.75 -19.67 -0.51
N PRO A 311 2.63 -18.65 -0.64
CA PRO A 311 2.48 -17.57 -1.61
C PRO A 311 2.34 -18.11 -3.04
N ILE A 312 1.44 -17.50 -3.82
CA ILE A 312 1.23 -17.82 -5.23
C ILE A 312 2.24 -17.14 -6.15
N ARG A 313 2.89 -16.05 -5.69
CA ARG A 313 3.99 -15.36 -6.39
C ARG A 313 4.99 -14.78 -5.38
N TYR A 314 6.22 -14.57 -5.82
CA TYR A 314 7.30 -13.94 -5.05
C TYR A 314 7.88 -12.80 -5.89
N MET A 315 7.65 -11.55 -5.51
CA MET A 315 8.12 -10.42 -6.32
C MET A 315 9.65 -10.32 -6.31
N TYR A 316 10.30 -10.68 -5.20
CA TYR A 316 11.76 -10.66 -5.10
C TYR A 316 12.47 -11.76 -5.89
N GLN A 317 11.79 -12.86 -6.21
CA GLN A 317 12.33 -13.95 -7.02
C GLN A 317 11.20 -14.75 -7.69
N PRO A 318 10.59 -14.24 -8.78
CA PRO A 318 9.47 -14.89 -9.46
C PRO A 318 9.68 -16.38 -9.76
N SER A 319 10.91 -16.76 -10.14
CA SER A 319 11.31 -18.11 -10.49
C SER A 319 11.23 -19.14 -9.36
N LYS A 320 10.90 -18.72 -8.13
CA LYS A 320 10.50 -19.66 -7.07
C LYS A 320 9.23 -20.44 -7.44
N ILE A 321 8.36 -19.85 -8.25
CA ILE A 321 7.27 -20.54 -8.91
C ILE A 321 7.74 -20.97 -10.30
N SER A 322 7.69 -22.27 -10.57
CA SER A 322 8.13 -22.84 -11.85
C SER A 322 7.35 -22.23 -13.01
N GLY A 323 8.06 -21.66 -13.98
CA GLY A 323 7.46 -21.02 -15.15
C GLY A 323 7.35 -19.50 -15.07
N ASN A 324 7.57 -18.90 -13.89
CA ASN A 324 7.52 -17.45 -13.70
C ASN A 324 8.92 -16.84 -13.93
N PRO A 325 9.16 -16.07 -15.02
CA PRO A 325 10.47 -15.49 -15.30
C PRO A 325 10.81 -14.29 -14.41
N ASN A 326 12.07 -14.20 -13.96
CA ASN A 326 12.59 -13.02 -13.25
C ASN A 326 12.87 -11.83 -14.18
N CYS A 327 13.11 -12.09 -15.46
CA CYS A 327 13.58 -11.11 -16.43
C CYS A 327 12.74 -11.16 -17.72
N TYR A 328 12.65 -10.02 -18.40
CA TYR A 328 12.00 -9.96 -19.71
C TYR A 328 12.72 -10.87 -20.73
N SER A 329 11.94 -11.49 -21.60
CA SER A 329 12.44 -12.27 -22.73
C SER A 329 11.44 -12.21 -23.89
N SER A 330 11.86 -12.64 -25.08
CA SER A 330 10.98 -12.75 -26.24
C SER A 330 9.82 -13.75 -26.06
N SER A 331 9.82 -14.53 -24.99
CA SER A 331 8.73 -15.46 -24.65
C SER A 331 7.58 -14.78 -23.88
N ILE A 332 7.79 -13.60 -23.30
CA ILE A 332 6.76 -12.88 -22.50
C ILE A 332 5.46 -12.66 -23.26
N PRO A 333 5.46 -12.24 -24.54
CA PRO A 333 4.21 -12.06 -25.30
C PRO A 333 3.34 -13.32 -25.43
N SER A 334 3.91 -14.52 -25.22
CA SER A 334 3.21 -15.81 -25.23
C SER A 334 3.14 -16.52 -23.87
N THR A 335 3.70 -15.93 -22.82
CA THR A 335 3.71 -16.49 -21.46
C THR A 335 2.33 -16.26 -20.83
N GLU A 336 1.82 -17.19 -20.01
CA GLU A 336 0.55 -16.99 -19.27
C GLU A 336 0.64 -15.70 -18.43
N VAL A 337 -0.45 -14.94 -18.28
CA VAL A 337 -0.40 -13.55 -17.78
C VAL A 337 0.13 -13.44 -16.35
N HIS A 338 -0.22 -14.36 -15.45
CA HIS A 338 0.26 -14.36 -14.08
C HIS A 338 1.76 -14.66 -14.01
N ALA A 339 2.25 -15.53 -14.89
CA ALA A 339 3.69 -15.76 -15.04
C ALA A 339 4.39 -14.55 -15.69
N ALA A 340 3.75 -13.92 -16.69
CA ALA A 340 4.26 -12.74 -17.40
C ALA A 340 4.40 -11.49 -16.50
N ALA A 341 3.76 -11.47 -15.32
CA ALA A 341 3.95 -10.45 -14.29
C ALA A 341 5.36 -10.44 -13.66
N GLY A 342 6.02 -11.61 -13.64
CA GLY A 342 7.28 -11.83 -12.93
C GLY A 342 8.35 -10.76 -13.17
N PRO A 343 8.68 -10.39 -14.42
CA PRO A 343 9.72 -9.40 -14.69
C PRO A 343 9.44 -8.03 -14.08
N GLN A 344 8.19 -7.56 -14.09
CA GLN A 344 7.87 -6.25 -13.52
C GLN A 344 7.72 -6.30 -11.99
N ASN A 345 7.24 -7.41 -11.44
CA ASN A 345 7.29 -7.65 -9.99
C ASN A 345 8.74 -7.59 -9.47
N HIS A 346 9.65 -8.27 -10.17
CA HIS A 346 11.07 -8.28 -9.82
C HIS A 346 11.71 -6.91 -9.98
N TRP A 347 11.39 -6.20 -11.06
CA TRP A 347 11.83 -4.83 -11.25
C TRP A 347 11.36 -3.92 -10.11
N PHE A 348 10.09 -4.02 -9.69
CA PHE A 348 9.54 -3.21 -8.61
C PHE A 348 10.23 -3.49 -7.27
N TYR A 349 10.41 -4.77 -6.94
CA TYR A 349 11.16 -5.17 -5.74
C TYR A 349 12.58 -4.57 -5.74
N LEU A 350 13.32 -4.70 -6.83
CA LEU A 350 14.68 -4.14 -6.95
C LEU A 350 14.68 -2.61 -6.85
N LEU A 351 13.63 -1.94 -7.32
CA LEU A 351 13.48 -0.50 -7.18
C LEU A 351 13.30 -0.08 -5.72
N ALA A 352 12.47 -0.83 -4.98
CA ALA A 352 12.13 -0.57 -3.59
C ALA A 352 13.29 -0.93 -2.63
N GLU A 353 13.82 -2.15 -2.75
CA GLU A 353 14.76 -2.74 -1.79
C GLU A 353 16.24 -2.70 -2.26
N GLY A 354 16.48 -2.45 -3.54
CA GLY A 354 17.82 -2.55 -4.15
C GLY A 354 18.21 -4.00 -4.45
N THR A 355 19.47 -4.19 -4.87
CA THR A 355 20.01 -5.51 -5.29
C THR A 355 20.66 -6.31 -4.15
N ALA A 356 20.74 -5.73 -2.95
CA ALA A 356 21.30 -6.35 -1.75
C ALA A 356 20.56 -5.81 -0.50
N PRO A 357 19.29 -6.20 -0.28
CA PRO A 357 18.54 -5.75 0.87
C PRO A 357 19.23 -6.15 2.18
N ALA A 358 19.14 -5.29 3.19
CA ALA A 358 19.64 -5.58 4.53
C ALA A 358 18.62 -6.45 5.28
N GLY A 359 18.47 -7.70 4.86
CA GLY A 359 17.57 -8.68 5.46
C GLY A 359 18.10 -10.08 5.27
#